data_AF-A0A2E9LE49-F1
#
_entry.id   AF-A0A2E9LE49-F1
#
_cell.length_a   1.000
_cell.length_b   1.000
_cell.length_c   1.000
_cell.angle_alpha   90.00
_cell.angle_beta   90.00
_cell.angle_gamma   90.00
#
_symmetry.space_group_name_H-M   'P 1'
#
loop_
_entity.id
_entity.type
_entity.pdbx_description
1 polymer ?
#
loop_
_entity_poly.entity_id
_entity_poly.type
_entity_poly.pdbx_seq_one_letter_code
_entity_poly.pdbx_strand_id
1 'polypeptide(L)'
;MGWYNTYPEYFGDRTGSRIADAMDTARGGQFQTVPNGYPEGAWYSYDDYTCDYSCQIHEYFYWILMANIDALDPAYTNKCADSEEEWHVCTKDELKQIDPLAYDLLNNQGFKLPTNIPIGNY
;
A
#
# COMPACT_ATOMS: atom_id res chain seq x y z
N MET A 1 7.81 6.74 -17.70
CA MET A 1 6.34 6.76 -17.55
C MET A 1 6.00 5.67 -16.55
N GLY A 2 5.42 6.00 -15.40
CA GLY A 2 5.06 5.04 -14.34
C GLY A 2 3.66 4.43 -14.51
N TRP A 3 3.26 3.58 -13.56
CA TRP A 3 1.96 2.91 -13.55
C TRP A 3 0.78 3.90 -13.55
N TYR A 4 0.86 4.97 -12.77
CA TYR A 4 -0.18 6.01 -12.68
C TYR A 4 -0.50 6.70 -14.02
N ASN A 5 0.49 6.88 -14.91
CA ASN A 5 0.27 7.43 -16.26
C ASN A 5 -0.29 6.39 -17.23
N THR A 6 0.05 5.11 -17.02
CA THR A 6 -0.31 4.01 -17.94
C THR A 6 -1.70 3.47 -17.66
N TYR A 7 -2.06 3.40 -16.38
CA TYR A 7 -3.35 2.88 -15.89
C TYR A 7 -3.95 3.85 -14.87
N PRO A 8 -4.34 5.06 -15.29
CA PRO A 8 -4.79 6.13 -14.37
C PRO A 8 -6.03 5.75 -13.55
N GLU A 9 -6.91 4.91 -14.08
CA GLU A 9 -8.08 4.38 -13.36
C GLU A 9 -7.67 3.49 -12.17
N TYR A 10 -6.55 2.78 -12.27
CA TYR A 10 -6.13 1.78 -11.28
C TYR A 10 -5.08 2.34 -10.33
N PHE A 11 -4.05 2.99 -10.86
CA PHE A 11 -2.86 3.43 -10.13
C PHE A 11 -2.70 4.96 -10.13
N GLY A 12 -3.72 5.72 -10.52
CA GLY A 12 -3.66 7.18 -10.51
C GLY A 12 -3.33 7.74 -9.12
N ASP A 13 -2.46 8.74 -9.06
CA ASP A 13 -1.94 9.38 -7.85
C ASP A 13 -2.86 10.48 -7.29
N ARG A 14 -4.16 10.36 -7.58
CA ARG A 14 -5.20 11.34 -7.26
C ARG A 14 -6.47 10.60 -6.87
N THR A 15 -7.36 11.29 -6.18
CA THR A 15 -8.68 10.75 -5.83
C THR A 15 -9.43 10.25 -7.07
N GLY A 16 -10.16 9.14 -6.90
CA GLY A 16 -10.95 8.50 -7.96
C GLY A 16 -10.24 7.38 -8.73
N SER A 17 -9.01 7.02 -8.35
CA SER A 17 -8.38 5.77 -8.79
C SER A 17 -8.62 4.65 -7.76
N ARG A 18 -8.50 3.39 -8.19
CA ARG A 18 -8.66 2.24 -7.27
C ARG A 18 -7.62 2.20 -6.16
N ILE A 19 -6.37 2.61 -6.45
CA ILE A 19 -5.34 2.71 -5.41
C ILE A 19 -5.64 3.83 -4.40
N ALA A 20 -6.22 4.94 -4.86
CA ALA A 20 -6.63 6.03 -4.00
C ALA A 20 -7.76 5.60 -3.05
N ASP A 21 -8.75 4.87 -3.57
CA ASP A 21 -9.86 4.34 -2.76
C ASP A 21 -9.36 3.34 -1.69
N ALA A 22 -8.38 2.51 -2.04
CA ALA A 22 -7.76 1.56 -1.12
C ALA A 22 -6.95 2.30 -0.04
N MET A 23 -6.13 3.29 -0.41
CA MET A 23 -5.36 4.11 0.54
C MET A 23 -6.26 4.92 1.47
N ASP A 24 -7.35 5.50 0.97
CA ASP A 24 -8.32 6.22 1.79
C ASP A 24 -8.97 5.29 2.82
N THR A 25 -9.25 4.04 2.44
CA THR A 25 -9.74 3.02 3.38
C THR A 25 -8.68 2.70 4.43
N ALA A 26 -7.42 2.51 4.02
CA ALA A 26 -6.30 2.18 4.91
C ALA A 26 -6.00 3.23 5.96
N ARG A 27 -6.22 4.50 5.62
CA ARG A 27 -6.05 5.65 6.52
C ARG A 27 -7.31 5.96 7.34
N GLY A 28 -8.39 5.19 7.17
CA GLY A 28 -9.67 5.42 7.85
C GLY A 28 -10.46 6.65 7.33
N GLY A 29 -10.07 7.19 6.17
CA GLY A 29 -10.69 8.36 5.56
C GLY A 29 -9.84 8.99 4.45
N GLN A 30 -10.42 9.97 3.76
CA GLN A 30 -9.72 10.71 2.71
C GLN A 30 -9.02 11.95 3.28
N PHE A 31 -7.69 11.97 3.21
CA PHE A 31 -6.86 13.07 3.67
C PHE A 31 -5.93 13.56 2.55
N GLN A 32 -6.13 14.79 2.08
CA GLN A 32 -5.32 15.39 1.01
C GLN A 32 -3.89 15.74 1.45
N THR A 33 -3.70 15.95 2.74
CA THR A 33 -2.41 16.18 3.41
C THR A 33 -2.36 15.33 4.67
N VAL A 34 -1.17 15.13 5.23
CA VAL A 34 -0.99 14.43 6.51
C VAL A 34 -1.83 15.11 7.61
N PRO A 35 -2.79 14.41 8.25
CA PRO A 35 -3.55 14.95 9.36
C PRO A 35 -2.72 14.93 10.65
N ASN A 36 -3.18 15.64 11.70
CA ASN A 36 -2.54 15.59 13.03
C ASN A 36 -2.61 14.21 13.70
N GLY A 37 -3.43 13.30 13.16
CA GLY A 37 -3.60 11.94 13.63
C GLY A 37 -4.63 11.22 12.76
N TYR A 38 -4.40 9.92 12.58
CA TYR A 38 -5.32 9.04 11.85
C TYR A 38 -6.36 8.43 12.82
N PRO A 39 -7.55 8.04 12.33
CA PRO A 39 -8.54 7.32 13.13
C PRO A 39 -8.00 6.02 13.71
N GLU A 40 -8.55 5.63 14.87
CA GLU A 40 -8.30 4.31 15.44
C GLU A 40 -8.72 3.22 14.46
N GLY A 41 -7.81 2.28 14.16
CA GLY A 41 -8.02 1.21 13.19
C GLY A 41 -7.46 1.51 11.79
N ALA A 42 -6.87 2.69 11.55
CA ALA A 42 -6.02 2.88 10.37
C ALA A 42 -4.82 1.91 10.42
N TRP A 43 -4.54 1.23 9.30
CA TRP A 43 -3.36 0.36 9.15
C TRP A 43 -2.28 0.97 8.28
N TYR A 44 -2.54 2.15 7.74
CA TYR A 44 -1.57 3.01 7.10
C TYR A 44 -1.63 4.40 7.72
N SER A 45 -0.48 4.89 8.15
CA SER A 45 -0.28 6.21 8.71
C SER A 45 0.90 6.89 7.98
N TYR A 46 1.12 8.18 8.22
CA TYR A 46 2.25 8.90 7.65
C TYR A 46 2.54 10.12 8.51
N ASP A 47 3.80 10.47 8.72
CA ASP A 47 4.19 11.54 9.66
C ASP A 47 4.95 12.71 9.02
N ASP A 48 5.37 12.59 7.75
CA ASP A 48 5.98 13.70 7.01
C ASP A 48 4.92 14.68 6.48
N TYR A 49 4.69 15.74 7.26
CA TYR A 49 3.76 16.83 6.93
C TYR A 49 4.09 17.61 5.64
N THR A 50 5.25 17.39 5.00
CA THR A 50 5.58 17.98 3.70
C THR A 50 4.98 17.20 2.52
N CYS A 51 4.51 15.97 2.77
CA CYS A 51 3.96 15.06 1.78
C CYS A 51 2.47 15.35 1.51
N ASP A 52 2.11 15.38 0.22
CA ASP A 52 0.73 15.50 -0.24
C ASP A 52 0.10 14.11 -0.53
N TYR A 53 -1.15 14.12 -1.01
CA TYR A 53 -1.88 12.92 -1.37
C TYR A 53 -1.12 12.00 -2.35
N SER A 54 -0.46 12.58 -3.35
CA SER A 54 0.23 11.81 -4.40
C SER A 54 1.47 11.12 -3.85
N CYS A 55 2.20 11.82 -2.98
CA CYS A 55 3.37 11.28 -2.28
C CYS A 55 2.98 10.10 -1.36
N GLN A 56 1.90 10.24 -0.59
CA GLN A 56 1.37 9.15 0.26
C GLN A 56 0.89 7.94 -0.58
N ILE A 57 0.26 8.16 -1.74
CA ILE A 57 -0.13 7.05 -2.63
C ILE A 57 1.08 6.24 -3.09
N HIS A 58 2.20 6.89 -3.41
CA HIS A 58 3.38 6.18 -3.89
C HIS A 58 3.99 5.28 -2.82
N GLU A 59 3.96 5.72 -1.56
CA GLU A 59 4.41 4.92 -0.43
C GLU A 59 3.41 3.82 -0.07
N TYR A 60 2.11 4.13 -0.06
CA TYR A 60 1.07 3.13 0.07
C TYR A 60 1.21 2.02 -0.99
N PHE A 61 1.51 2.38 -2.25
CA PHE A 61 1.77 1.42 -3.31
C PHE A 61 2.95 0.49 -2.99
N TYR A 62 4.03 1.04 -2.43
CA TYR A 62 5.16 0.26 -1.94
C TYR A 62 4.71 -0.73 -0.86
N TRP A 63 4.00 -0.25 0.15
CA TRP A 63 3.53 -1.06 1.28
C TRP A 63 2.66 -2.24 0.83
N ILE A 64 1.61 -1.98 0.04
CA ILE A 64 0.72 -3.03 -0.44
C ILE A 64 1.45 -4.03 -1.35
N LEU A 65 2.42 -3.57 -2.15
CA LEU A 65 3.19 -4.45 -3.02
C LEU A 65 4.11 -5.36 -2.19
N MET A 66 4.80 -4.82 -1.20
CA MET A 66 5.72 -5.59 -0.35
C MET A 66 4.98 -6.62 0.50
N ALA A 67 3.83 -6.24 1.09
CA ALA A 67 2.97 -7.18 1.79
C ALA A 67 2.44 -8.28 0.84
N ASN A 68 1.99 -7.90 -0.37
CA ASN A 68 1.41 -8.85 -1.34
C ASN A 68 2.38 -9.92 -1.87
N ILE A 69 3.68 -9.67 -1.80
CA ILE A 69 4.72 -10.65 -2.20
C ILE A 69 5.38 -11.32 -1.01
N ASP A 70 4.84 -11.14 0.20
CA ASP A 70 5.37 -11.64 1.48
C ASP A 70 6.77 -11.10 1.85
N ALA A 71 7.20 -9.99 1.25
CA ALA A 71 8.52 -9.41 1.52
C ALA A 71 8.64 -8.80 2.92
N LEU A 72 7.51 -8.51 3.58
CA LEU A 72 7.45 -8.02 4.95
C LEU A 72 7.21 -9.14 5.98
N ASP A 73 7.11 -10.40 5.54
CA ASP A 73 6.87 -11.53 6.44
C ASP A 73 7.98 -11.62 7.51
N PRO A 74 7.62 -11.64 8.81
CA PRO A 74 8.55 -11.83 9.92
C PRO A 74 9.46 -13.06 9.81
N ALA A 75 9.09 -14.06 9.00
CA ALA A 75 9.93 -15.20 8.69
C ALA A 75 11.21 -14.83 7.92
N TYR A 76 11.22 -13.69 7.21
CA TYR A 76 12.34 -13.25 6.37
C TYR A 76 12.97 -11.92 6.81
N THR A 77 12.23 -11.05 7.50
CA THR A 77 12.69 -9.70 7.88
C THR A 77 12.03 -9.19 9.15
N ASN A 78 12.61 -8.20 9.81
CA ASN A 78 11.97 -7.43 10.88
C ASN A 78 11.30 -6.14 10.37
N LYS A 79 11.34 -5.85 9.06
CA LYS A 79 10.87 -4.58 8.50
C LYS A 79 9.42 -4.22 8.83
N CYS A 80 8.53 -5.21 8.94
CA CYS A 80 7.14 -4.94 9.31
C CYS A 80 7.03 -4.40 10.74
N ALA A 81 7.73 -5.02 11.69
CA ALA A 81 7.76 -4.58 13.09
C ALA A 81 8.48 -3.23 13.24
N ASP A 82 9.61 -3.05 12.55
CA ASP A 82 10.38 -1.79 12.56
C ASP A 82 9.59 -0.59 11.98
N SER A 83 8.46 -0.84 11.32
CA SER A 83 7.63 0.21 10.69
C SER A 83 6.18 0.16 11.14
N GLU A 84 5.92 -0.47 12.29
CA GLU A 84 4.57 -0.58 12.84
C GLU A 84 3.93 0.79 13.11
N GLU A 85 4.70 1.86 13.36
CA GLU A 85 4.14 3.21 13.52
C GLU A 85 3.43 3.72 12.24
N GLU A 86 3.82 3.20 11.07
CA GLU A 86 3.31 3.60 9.75
C GLU A 86 2.45 2.52 9.09
N TRP A 87 2.80 1.24 9.24
CA TRP A 87 2.21 0.14 8.49
C TRP A 87 2.17 -1.18 9.28
N HIS A 88 1.02 -1.86 9.28
CA HIS A 88 0.78 -3.05 10.12
C HIS A 88 0.49 -4.37 9.37
N VAL A 89 0.52 -4.37 8.03
CA VAL A 89 0.11 -5.54 7.22
C VAL A 89 1.33 -6.26 6.63
N CYS A 90 1.72 -7.41 7.17
CA CYS A 90 3.03 -8.01 6.87
C CYS A 90 2.99 -9.06 5.75
N THR A 91 1.88 -9.76 5.60
CA THR A 91 1.77 -10.90 4.67
C THR A 91 0.68 -10.69 3.63
N LYS A 92 0.74 -11.46 2.54
CA LYS A 92 -0.31 -11.48 1.51
C LYS A 92 -1.65 -11.92 2.07
N ASP A 93 -1.64 -12.88 2.98
CA ASP A 93 -2.86 -13.38 3.62
C ASP A 93 -3.49 -12.33 4.55
N GLU A 94 -2.67 -11.58 5.30
CA GLU A 94 -3.14 -10.42 6.07
C GLU A 94 -3.68 -9.32 5.15
N LEU A 95 -2.97 -9.01 4.06
CA LEU A 95 -3.42 -8.00 3.09
C LEU A 95 -4.79 -8.36 2.52
N LYS A 96 -5.02 -9.63 2.20
CA LYS A 96 -6.33 -10.09 1.72
C LYS A 96 -7.45 -9.86 2.74
N GLN A 97 -7.15 -9.95 4.03
CA GLN A 97 -8.13 -9.82 5.11
C GLN A 97 -8.37 -8.36 5.51
N ILE A 98 -7.29 -7.58 5.62
CA ILE A 98 -7.31 -6.21 6.13
C ILE A 98 -7.61 -5.21 5.01
N ASP A 99 -6.99 -5.38 3.85
CA ASP A 99 -7.11 -4.47 2.70
C ASP A 99 -7.52 -5.23 1.42
N PRO A 100 -8.78 -5.72 1.36
CA PRO A 100 -9.27 -6.47 0.22
C PRO A 100 -9.28 -5.65 -1.08
N LEU A 101 -9.33 -4.32 -0.99
CA LEU A 101 -9.26 -3.42 -2.16
C LEU A 101 -7.86 -3.44 -2.77
N ALA A 102 -6.80 -3.31 -1.97
CA ALA A 102 -5.43 -3.46 -2.43
C ALA A 102 -5.16 -4.87 -2.96
N TYR A 103 -5.62 -5.90 -2.25
CA TYR A 103 -5.45 -7.28 -2.69
C TYR A 103 -6.10 -7.52 -4.07
N ASP A 104 -7.33 -7.05 -4.28
CA ASP A 104 -8.03 -7.16 -5.55
C ASP A 104 -7.31 -6.40 -6.67
N LEU A 105 -6.88 -5.16 -6.39
CA LEU A 105 -6.12 -4.33 -7.33
C LEU A 105 -4.86 -5.04 -7.84
N LEU A 106 -4.09 -5.67 -6.95
CA LEU A 106 -2.81 -6.28 -7.32
C LEU A 106 -2.95 -7.68 -7.93
N ASN A 107 -3.99 -8.45 -7.58
CA ASN A 107 -4.08 -9.88 -7.95
C ASN A 107 -5.16 -10.20 -8.99
N ASN A 108 -6.22 -9.39 -9.13
CA ASN A 108 -7.41 -9.76 -9.91
C ASN A 108 -7.64 -8.89 -11.16
N GLN A 109 -6.82 -7.86 -11.37
CA GLN A 109 -6.95 -6.93 -12.50
C GLN A 109 -6.14 -7.34 -13.76
N GLY A 110 -5.46 -8.49 -13.71
CA GLY A 110 -4.68 -9.01 -14.85
C GLY A 110 -3.32 -8.34 -15.07
N PHE A 111 -2.85 -7.52 -14.14
CA PHE A 111 -1.52 -6.91 -14.20
C PHE A 111 -0.41 -7.95 -14.00
N LYS A 112 0.73 -7.73 -14.68
CA LYS A 112 1.94 -8.54 -14.52
C LYS A 112 2.84 -7.96 -13.43
N LEU A 113 2.33 -7.95 -12.20
CA LEU A 113 3.08 -7.53 -11.02
C LEU A 113 3.92 -8.68 -10.47
N PRO A 114 5.02 -8.41 -9.74
CA PRO A 114 5.70 -9.42 -8.96
C PRO A 114 4.74 -10.13 -8.00
N THR A 115 4.86 -11.45 -7.92
CA THR A 115 4.04 -12.30 -7.04
C THR A 115 4.85 -13.08 -6.03
N ASN A 116 6.18 -12.98 -6.09
CA ASN A 116 7.12 -13.67 -5.21
C ASN A 116 8.31 -12.75 -4.93
N ILE A 117 8.94 -12.94 -3.77
CA ILE A 117 10.21 -12.29 -3.42
C ILE A 117 11.31 -12.76 -4.39
N PRO A 118 12.18 -11.85 -4.90
CA PRO A 118 13.35 -12.26 -5.65
C PRO A 118 14.32 -13.08 -4.79
N ILE A 119 14.56 -14.34 -5.15
CA ILE A 119 15.47 -15.25 -4.43
C ILE A 119 16.89 -15.32 -5.03
N GLY A 120 17.20 -14.50 -6.03
CA GLY A 120 18.54 -14.39 -6.60
C GLY A 120 18.99 -15.54 -7.52
N ASN A 121 18.10 -16.49 -7.85
CA ASN A 121 18.38 -17.58 -8.80
C ASN A 121 17.93 -17.14 -10.21
N TYR A 122 18.87 -16.68 -11.03
CA TYR A 122 18.64 -16.17 -12.38
C TYR A 122 19.18 -17.13 -13.45
#